data_AF-A0A0N8W6G9-F1
#
_entry.id   AF-A0A0N8W6G9-F1
#
_cell.length_a   1.000
_cell.length_b   1.000
_cell.length_c   1.000
_cell.angle_alpha   90.00
_cell.angle_beta   90.00
_cell.angle_gamma   90.00
#
_symmetry.space_group_name_H-M   'P 1'
#
loop_
_entity.id
_entity.type
_entity.pdbx_description
1 polymer ?
#
loop_
_entity_poly.entity_id
_entity_poly.type
_entity_poly.pdbx_seq_one_letter_code
_entity_poly.pdbx_strand_id
1 'polypeptide(L)'
;MDQFVISAGSGPHDFLPVVMALHELLNRLPVTARSLMYPGVRIENGRVIDEAYSGPALEEAIRNNSIVRATPSAGAYRNVPVVVAPLRNGTGEAIGAIGVVDMTGIFDLATLMEHQSDIIRQVCGTDPCPLPSEAIDAKR
;
A
#
# COMPACT_ATOMS: atom_id res chain seq x y z
N MET A 1 25.89 -7.78 15.07
CA MET A 1 24.50 -7.77 14.57
C MET A 1 24.36 -6.48 13.80
N ASP A 2 24.10 -6.58 12.50
CA ASP A 2 23.90 -5.40 11.67
C ASP A 2 22.50 -4.84 11.97
N GLN A 3 22.45 -3.59 12.39
CA GLN A 3 21.19 -2.91 12.71
C GLN A 3 20.76 -2.10 11.49
N PHE A 4 19.59 -2.43 10.93
CA PHE A 4 18.96 -1.65 9.87
C PHE A 4 17.93 -0.70 10.49
N VAL A 5 18.04 0.59 10.17
CA VAL A 5 17.15 1.64 10.67
C VAL A 5 16.56 2.40 9.50
N ILE A 6 15.23 2.53 9.49
CA ILE A 6 14.52 3.42 8.58
C ILE A 6 14.13 4.67 9.36
N SER A 7 14.52 5.83 8.86
CA SER A 7 14.31 7.14 9.46
C SER A 7 13.92 8.18 8.41
N ALA A 8 13.54 9.38 8.87
CA ALA A 8 13.26 10.51 7.98
C ALA A 8 14.46 10.91 7.09
N GLY A 9 15.68 10.58 7.52
CA GLY A 9 16.92 10.83 6.79
C GLY A 9 17.51 9.60 6.10
N SER A 10 16.76 8.49 6.01
CA SER A 10 17.27 7.27 5.37
C SER A 10 17.46 7.45 3.88
N GLY A 11 18.55 6.89 3.37
CA GLY A 11 18.90 6.87 1.96
C GLY A 11 18.34 5.63 1.24
N PRO A 12 18.56 5.51 -0.07
CA PRO A 12 18.06 4.39 -0.86
C PRO A 12 18.50 3.01 -0.31
N HIS A 13 19.74 2.89 0.15
CA HIS A 13 20.30 1.62 0.61
C HIS A 13 19.64 1.08 1.88
N ASP A 14 19.14 1.97 2.75
CA ASP A 14 18.44 1.58 3.97
C ASP A 14 17.10 0.89 3.66
N PHE A 15 16.49 1.25 2.52
CA PHE A 15 15.22 0.67 2.06
C PHE A 15 15.40 -0.66 1.32
N LEU A 16 16.57 -0.92 0.73
CA LEU A 16 16.78 -2.05 -0.17
C LEU A 16 16.34 -3.41 0.40
N PRO A 17 16.72 -3.81 1.62
CA PRO A 17 16.35 -5.14 2.12
C PRO A 17 14.83 -5.34 2.22
N VAL A 18 14.11 -4.30 2.65
CA VAL A 18 12.66 -4.35 2.85
C VAL A 18 11.91 -4.22 1.53
N VAL A 19 12.33 -3.30 0.66
CA VAL A 19 11.63 -3.05 -0.62
C VAL A 19 11.84 -4.23 -1.59
N MET A 20 13.02 -4.86 -1.60
CA MET A 20 13.25 -6.08 -2.37
C MET A 20 12.37 -7.23 -1.88
N ALA A 21 12.21 -7.39 -0.56
CA ALA A 21 11.31 -8.40 -0.01
C ALA A 21 9.84 -8.15 -0.41
N LEU A 22 9.37 -6.90 -0.32
CA LEU A 22 8.03 -6.53 -0.78
C LEU A 22 7.85 -6.78 -2.27
N HIS A 23 8.84 -6.48 -3.10
CA HIS A 23 8.81 -6.76 -4.53
C HIS A 23 8.57 -8.24 -4.81
N GLU A 24 9.30 -9.15 -4.15
CA GLU A 24 9.09 -10.59 -4.33
C GLU A 24 7.72 -11.06 -3.79
N LEU A 25 7.28 -10.55 -2.63
CA LEU A 25 5.97 -10.87 -2.05
C LEU A 25 4.80 -10.45 -2.94
N LEU A 26 4.97 -9.35 -3.69
CA LEU A 26 3.95 -8.77 -4.55
C LEU A 26 4.08 -9.26 -5.99
N ASN A 27 4.48 -10.53 -6.19
CA ASN A 27 4.63 -11.16 -7.50
C ASN A 27 5.49 -10.33 -8.48
N ARG A 28 6.53 -9.68 -7.96
CA ARG A 28 7.45 -8.83 -8.73
C ARG A 28 6.80 -7.61 -9.38
N LEU A 29 5.74 -7.08 -8.78
CA LEU A 29 5.23 -5.77 -9.13
C LEU A 29 6.26 -4.68 -8.82
N PRO A 30 6.34 -3.58 -9.60
CA PRO A 30 7.23 -2.47 -9.29
C PRO A 30 6.95 -1.89 -7.90
N VAL A 31 8.00 -1.76 -7.08
CA VAL A 31 7.91 -1.19 -5.73
C VAL A 31 8.89 -0.03 -5.63
N THR A 32 8.46 1.03 -4.96
CA THR A 32 9.22 2.24 -4.73
C THR A 32 9.19 2.62 -3.27
N ALA A 33 10.22 3.32 -2.80
CA ALA A 33 10.24 3.88 -1.47
C ALA A 33 11.06 5.15 -1.42
N ARG A 34 10.76 6.03 -0.48
CA ARG A 34 11.62 7.15 -0.13
C ARG A 34 11.43 7.56 1.32
N SER A 35 12.42 8.27 1.87
CA SER A 35 12.26 8.95 3.15
C SER A 35 11.68 10.34 2.96
N LEU A 36 11.34 10.99 4.08
CA LEU A 36 10.88 12.37 4.11
C LEU A 36 11.95 13.31 3.52
N MET A 37 13.21 13.17 3.92
CA MET A 37 14.28 14.13 3.58
C MET A 37 15.00 13.80 2.27
N TYR A 38 15.09 12.52 1.89
CA TYR A 38 15.86 12.11 0.73
C TYR A 38 15.03 11.29 -0.27
N PRO A 39 15.36 11.36 -1.58
CA PRO A 39 14.89 10.39 -2.55
C PRO A 39 15.29 8.97 -2.16
N GLY A 40 14.60 7.98 -2.70
CA GLY A 40 14.86 6.58 -2.38
C GLY A 40 14.94 5.70 -3.61
N VAL A 41 14.37 4.51 -3.52
CA VAL A 41 14.59 3.43 -4.50
C VAL A 41 13.38 3.18 -5.37
N ARG A 42 13.65 2.76 -6.61
CA ARG A 42 12.70 2.09 -7.48
C ARG A 42 13.24 0.72 -7.86
N ILE A 43 12.44 -0.30 -7.59
CA ILE A 43 12.76 -1.70 -7.85
C ILE A 43 11.78 -2.26 -8.88
N GLU A 44 12.33 -2.86 -9.93
CA GLU A 44 11.57 -3.53 -10.98
C GLU A 44 12.34 -4.80 -11.40
N ASN A 45 11.61 -5.88 -11.70
CA ASN A 45 12.20 -7.14 -12.19
C ASN A 45 13.38 -7.67 -11.35
N GLY A 46 13.28 -7.56 -10.02
CA GLY A 46 14.31 -8.00 -9.07
C GLY A 46 15.59 -7.16 -9.10
N ARG A 47 15.53 -5.91 -9.60
CA ARG A 47 16.69 -5.02 -9.73
C ARG A 47 16.37 -3.62 -9.27
N VAL A 48 17.38 -2.94 -8.75
CA VAL A 48 17.33 -1.50 -8.48
C VAL A 48 17.46 -0.77 -9.81
N ILE A 49 16.44 -0.01 -10.18
CA ILE A 49 16.39 0.76 -11.43
C ILE A 49 16.78 2.22 -11.20
N ASP A 50 16.50 2.74 -10.01
CA ASP A 50 16.80 4.12 -9.61
C ASP A 50 17.04 4.18 -8.10
N GLU A 51 18.11 4.87 -7.69
CA GLU A 51 18.51 5.10 -6.29
C GLU A 51 18.28 6.55 -5.84
N ALA A 52 17.79 7.40 -6.75
CA ALA A 52 17.41 8.78 -6.47
C ALA A 52 15.94 9.03 -6.79
N TYR A 53 15.10 8.00 -6.62
CA TYR A 53 13.71 8.03 -7.05
C TYR A 53 12.83 8.89 -6.13
N SER A 54 11.99 9.71 -6.76
CA SER A 54 10.81 10.33 -6.16
C SER A 54 9.61 10.21 -7.10
N GLY A 55 8.42 10.38 -6.54
CA GLY A 55 7.18 10.42 -7.30
C GLY A 55 6.13 11.27 -6.60
N PRO A 56 5.21 11.89 -7.34
CA PRO A 56 4.19 12.77 -6.78
C PRO A 56 3.32 12.06 -5.73
N ALA A 57 2.96 10.79 -5.96
CA ALA A 57 2.18 10.00 -5.01
C ALA A 57 2.96 9.66 -3.71
N LEU A 58 4.29 9.46 -3.80
CA LEU A 58 5.13 9.27 -2.62
C LEU A 58 5.21 10.54 -1.77
N GLU A 59 5.43 11.67 -2.42
CA GLU A 59 5.47 12.97 -1.75
C GLU A 59 4.13 13.33 -1.13
N GLU A 60 3.03 13.03 -1.82
CA GLU A 60 1.68 13.26 -1.32
C GLU A 60 1.37 12.38 -0.09
N ALA A 61 1.70 11.08 -0.13
CA ALA A 61 1.45 10.17 0.99
C ALA A 61 2.22 10.61 2.25
N ILE A 62 3.46 11.08 2.09
CA ILE A 62 4.25 11.64 3.20
C ILE A 62 3.62 12.92 3.72
N ARG A 63 3.28 13.87 2.82
CA ARG A 63 2.74 15.18 3.17
C ARG A 63 1.40 15.09 3.90
N ASN A 64 0.51 14.24 3.41
CA ASN A 64 -0.82 14.05 3.98
C ASN A 64 -0.82 13.04 5.13
N ASN A 65 0.30 12.33 5.32
CA ASN A 65 0.42 11.22 6.26
C ASN A 65 -0.75 10.23 6.13
N SER A 66 -1.12 9.88 4.90
CA SER A 66 -2.26 9.03 4.57
C SER A 66 -1.94 8.12 3.39
N ILE A 67 -2.72 7.04 3.25
CA ILE A 67 -2.62 6.17 2.07
C ILE A 67 -3.12 6.94 0.85
N VAL A 68 -2.34 6.94 -0.22
CA VAL A 68 -2.68 7.56 -1.50
C VAL A 68 -2.93 6.46 -2.52
N ARG A 69 -4.11 6.51 -3.15
CA ARG A 69 -4.48 5.69 -4.31
C ARG A 69 -4.72 6.64 -5.46
N ALA A 70 -3.85 6.61 -6.45
CA ALA A 70 -3.87 7.61 -7.51
C ALA A 70 -3.40 7.04 -8.84
N THR A 71 -3.76 7.74 -9.92
CA THR A 71 -3.15 7.55 -11.23
C THR A 71 -2.36 8.83 -11.55
N PRO A 72 -1.03 8.84 -11.32
CA PRO A 72 -0.23 10.05 -11.45
C PRO A 72 -0.28 10.63 -12.87
N SER A 73 -0.39 11.94 -13.00
CA SER A 73 -0.34 12.64 -14.30
C SER A 73 1.09 12.88 -14.81
N ALA A 74 2.10 12.60 -13.97
CA ALA A 74 3.53 12.79 -14.23
C ALA A 74 4.40 11.76 -13.47
N GLY A 75 5.69 11.69 -13.80
CA GLY A 75 6.65 10.75 -13.23
C GLY A 75 6.75 9.43 -14.00
N ALA A 76 7.56 8.49 -13.48
CA ALA A 76 7.84 7.22 -14.16
C ALA A 76 6.59 6.33 -14.38
N TYR A 77 5.59 6.44 -13.49
CA TYR A 77 4.33 5.70 -13.56
C TYR A 77 3.16 6.58 -13.99
N ARG A 78 3.41 7.53 -14.89
CA ARG A 78 2.37 8.38 -15.46
C ARG A 78 1.27 7.52 -16.11
N ASN A 79 0.01 7.83 -15.78
CA ASN A 79 -1.19 7.13 -16.26
C ASN A 79 -1.28 5.65 -15.82
N VAL A 80 -0.51 5.23 -14.82
CA VAL A 80 -0.58 3.88 -14.25
C VAL A 80 -1.08 3.98 -12.80
N PRO A 81 -2.06 3.17 -12.37
CA PRO A 81 -2.52 3.18 -10.99
C PRO A 81 -1.41 2.79 -10.01
N VAL A 82 -1.33 3.52 -8.90
CA VAL A 82 -0.38 3.26 -7.83
C VAL A 82 -1.08 3.37 -6.47
N VAL A 83 -0.60 2.56 -5.52
CA VAL A 83 -0.99 2.62 -4.12
C VAL A 83 0.24 2.92 -3.29
N VAL A 84 0.16 3.93 -2.44
CA VAL A 84 1.28 4.40 -1.62
C VAL A 84 0.84 4.51 -0.17
N ALA A 85 1.63 3.94 0.74
CA ALA A 85 1.42 4.03 2.17
C ALA A 85 2.56 4.82 2.85
N PRO A 86 2.25 5.70 3.81
CA PRO A 86 3.25 6.40 4.60
C PRO A 86 3.88 5.45 5.62
N LEU A 87 5.18 5.60 5.81
CA LEU A 87 5.92 5.01 6.92
C LEU A 87 5.86 5.96 8.10
N ARG A 88 5.37 5.48 9.24
CA ARG A 88 5.17 6.31 10.44
C ARG A 88 6.15 5.91 11.54
N ASN A 89 6.63 6.89 12.29
CA ASN A 89 7.40 6.66 13.52
C ASN A 89 6.48 6.33 14.71
N GLY A 90 7.07 6.15 15.89
CA GLY A 90 6.33 5.83 17.13
C GLY A 90 5.35 6.92 17.60
N THR A 91 5.47 8.16 17.10
CA THR A 91 4.52 9.26 17.39
C THR A 91 3.44 9.39 16.32
N GLY A 92 3.50 8.57 15.26
CA GLY A 92 2.54 8.58 14.15
C GLY A 92 2.87 9.56 13.02
N GLU A 93 4.02 10.24 13.07
CA GLU A 93 4.47 11.17 12.03
C GLU A 93 5.03 10.42 10.83
N ALA A 94 4.73 10.90 9.61
CA ALA A 94 5.28 10.32 8.39
C ALA A 94 6.78 10.61 8.26
N ILE A 95 7.59 9.56 8.22
CA ILE A 95 9.05 9.62 8.03
C ILE A 95 9.48 9.14 6.63
N GLY A 96 8.54 8.64 5.83
CA GLY A 96 8.80 8.15 4.47
C GLY A 96 7.53 7.55 3.87
N ALA A 97 7.66 6.91 2.72
CA ALA A 97 6.57 6.17 2.09
C ALA A 97 7.08 5.02 1.24
N ILE A 98 6.24 4.01 1.07
CA ILE A 98 6.43 2.88 0.14
C ILE A 98 5.24 2.85 -0.81
N GLY A 99 5.52 2.72 -2.10
CA GLY A 99 4.53 2.67 -3.17
C GLY A 99 4.67 1.42 -4.02
N VAL A 100 3.54 0.89 -4.47
CA VAL A 100 3.45 -0.26 -5.38
C VAL A 100 2.62 0.17 -6.59
N VAL A 101 3.02 -0.27 -7.77
CA VAL A 101 2.21 -0.11 -8.98
C VAL A 101 1.14 -1.19 -9.03
N ASP A 102 -0.13 -0.79 -9.09
CA ASP A 102 -1.26 -1.71 -9.26
C ASP A 102 -1.68 -1.79 -10.72
N MET A 103 -1.00 -2.64 -11.49
CA MET A 103 -1.42 -2.93 -12.86
C MET A 103 -2.64 -3.85 -12.94
N THR A 104 -3.01 -4.48 -11.82
CA THR A 104 -3.95 -5.61 -11.79
C THR A 104 -5.35 -5.24 -11.28
N GLY A 105 -5.50 -4.07 -10.65
CA GLY A 105 -6.72 -3.67 -9.95
C GLY A 105 -7.00 -4.53 -8.71
N ILE A 106 -6.02 -5.31 -8.24
CA ILE A 106 -6.19 -6.22 -7.09
C ILE A 106 -6.43 -5.41 -5.81
N PHE A 107 -5.77 -4.26 -5.65
CA PHE A 107 -5.96 -3.45 -4.45
C PHE A 107 -7.30 -2.73 -4.45
N ASP A 108 -7.89 -2.45 -5.61
CA ASP A 108 -9.27 -1.94 -5.72
C ASP A 108 -10.29 -3.06 -5.45
N LEU A 109 -10.06 -4.27 -5.97
CA LEU A 109 -10.94 -5.41 -5.69
C LEU A 109 -10.95 -5.82 -4.21
N ALA A 110 -9.79 -5.83 -3.56
CA ALA A 110 -9.69 -6.11 -2.12
C ALA A 110 -10.49 -5.09 -1.29
N THR A 111 -10.38 -3.80 -1.63
CA THR A 111 -11.16 -2.74 -0.97
C THR A 111 -12.66 -2.89 -1.22
N LEU A 112 -13.09 -3.33 -2.41
CA LEU A 112 -14.50 -3.66 -2.67
C LEU A 112 -15.02 -4.81 -1.77
N MET A 113 -14.19 -5.82 -1.49
CA MET A 113 -14.58 -6.94 -0.61
C MET A 113 -14.67 -6.53 0.87
N GLU A 114 -13.80 -5.64 1.33
CA GLU A 114 -13.88 -5.05 2.68
C GLU A 114 -15.21 -4.28 2.86
N HIS A 115 -15.58 -3.46 1.88
CA HIS A 115 -16.85 -2.73 1.90
C HIS A 115 -18.07 -3.66 1.84
N GLN A 116 -18.03 -4.79 1.13
CA GLN A 116 -19.12 -5.77 1.18
C GLN A 116 -19.30 -6.37 2.58
N SER A 117 -18.21 -6.62 3.31
CA SER A 117 -18.28 -7.15 4.67
C SER A 117 -18.91 -6.16 5.64
N ASP A 118 -18.60 -4.86 5.49
CA ASP A 118 -19.21 -3.79 6.28
C ASP A 118 -20.68 -3.54 5.90
N ILE A 119 -21.02 -3.62 4.61
CA ILE A 119 -22.42 -3.53 4.14
C ILE A 119 -23.25 -4.70 4.67
N ILE A 120 -22.71 -5.93 4.63
CA ILE A 120 -23.39 -7.11 5.18
C ILE A 120 -23.60 -6.94 6.69
N ARG A 121 -22.60 -6.44 7.43
CA ARG A 121 -22.77 -6.12 8.87
C ARG A 121 -23.85 -5.07 9.13
N GLN A 122 -23.87 -4.00 8.34
CA GLN A 122 -24.82 -2.90 8.51
C GLN A 122 -26.27 -3.31 8.16
N VAL A 123 -26.46 -4.24 7.22
CA VAL A 123 -27.78 -4.74 6.82
C VAL A 123 -28.25 -5.89 7.71
N CYS A 124 -27.35 -6.77 8.19
CA CYS A 124 -27.73 -7.99 8.91
C CYS A 124 -27.67 -7.88 10.45
N GLY A 125 -27.08 -6.83 11.01
CA GLY A 125 -27.27 -6.41 12.41
C GLY A 125 -26.69 -7.30 13.52
N THR A 126 -26.44 -8.60 13.32
CA THR A 126 -25.72 -9.48 14.27
C THR A 126 -25.16 -10.73 13.55
N ASP A 127 -23.95 -11.17 13.91
CA ASP A 127 -23.42 -12.48 13.51
C ASP A 127 -24.10 -13.60 14.33
N PRO A 128 -24.47 -14.75 13.72
CA PRO A 128 -24.38 -15.09 12.29
C PRO A 128 -25.67 -14.78 11.50
N CYS A 129 -25.50 -14.41 10.22
CA CYS A 129 -26.58 -14.30 9.23
C CYS A 129 -27.25 -15.67 8.99
N PRO A 130 -28.58 -15.80 9.12
CA PRO A 130 -29.26 -17.03 8.75
C PRO A 130 -29.19 -17.19 7.22
N LEU A 131 -28.66 -18.34 6.76
CA LEU A 131 -28.76 -18.73 5.37
C LEU A 131 -30.26 -18.96 5.02
N PRO A 132 -30.69 -18.72 3.77
CA PRO A 132 -32.10 -18.88 3.36
C PRO A 132 -32.70 -20.27 3.61
N SER A 133 -31.88 -21.27 3.92
CA SER A 133 -32.31 -22.63 4.28
C SER A 133 -32.83 -22.78 5.70
N GLU A 134 -32.67 -21.79 6.60
CA GLU A 134 -33.11 -21.90 8.01
C GLU A 134 -34.48 -21.24 8.28
N ALA A 135 -35.13 -20.66 7.27
CA ALA A 135 -36.42 -19.96 7.44
C ALA A 135 -37.66 -20.87 7.32
N ILE A 136 -37.52 -22.20 7.28
CA ILE A 136 -38.63 -23.08 6.87
C ILE A 136 -39.54 -23.56 8.02
N ASP A 137 -39.17 -23.55 9.30
CA ASP A 137 -39.99 -24.24 10.32
C ASP A 137 -40.46 -23.39 11.51
N ALA A 138 -41.19 -22.31 11.23
CA ALA A 138 -41.94 -21.59 12.27
C ALA A 138 -43.29 -21.07 11.77
N LYS A 139 -44.15 -21.96 11.27
CA LYS A 139 -45.62 -21.76 11.28
C LYS A 139 -46.31 -23.08 11.63
N ARG A 140 -46.55 -23.28 12.91
CA ARG A 140 -47.61 -24.14 13.43
C ARG A 140 -48.47 -23.33 14.38
#